data_AF-Q9FVZ3-F1
#
_entry.id   AF-Q9FVZ3-F1
#
_cell.length_a   1.000
_cell.length_b   1.000
_cell.length_c   1.000
_cell.angle_alpha   90.00
_cell.angle_beta   90.00
_cell.angle_gamma   90.00
#
_symmetry.space_group_name_H-M   'P 1'
#
loop_
_entity.id
_entity.type
_entity.pdbx_description
1 polymer ?
#
loop_
_entity_poly.entity_id
_entity_poly.type
_entity_poly.pdbx_seq_one_letter_code
_entity_poly.pdbx_strand_id
1 'polypeptide(L)'
;MKDEHLHYISERSPHLKRLVMPAWNRITKFGICQAIQRWEELESLTMPTIGHPPYIMEEIARSCKNFAELKVMGSFDDLFASAIATHLPKLKVLSLRCSKVTMSALLWLLDNMANLEVLNISHCLLFEIVANGRRQVIHELDDQTLQKASRLREFHHCQSRSCLACQRMMADEGIMRWYRYEDWFWRRDEVSSLDLQDYGKLFDAECEALTAVE
;
A
#
# COMPACT_ATOMS: atom_id res chain seq x y z
N MET A 1 -1.07 -8.38 16.54
CA MET A 1 -0.35 -7.17 16.99
C MET A 1 -1.33 -6.17 17.61
N LYS A 2 -0.93 -5.43 18.65
CA LYS A 2 -1.65 -4.33 19.34
C LYS A 2 -0.63 -3.25 19.73
N ASP A 3 -1.07 -2.10 20.25
CA ASP A 3 -0.20 -0.96 20.63
C ASP A 3 1.05 -1.36 21.45
N GLU A 4 0.88 -2.15 22.51
CA GLU A 4 1.99 -2.61 23.37
C GLU A 4 3.10 -3.35 22.61
N HIS A 5 2.72 -4.17 21.62
CA HIS A 5 3.66 -4.92 20.80
C HIS A 5 4.42 -3.99 19.86
N LEU A 6 3.70 -3.04 19.24
CA LEU A 6 4.31 -2.07 18.33
C LEU A 6 5.24 -1.11 19.08
N HIS A 7 4.84 -0.70 20.28
CA HIS A 7 5.64 0.09 21.18
C HIS A 7 6.95 -0.62 21.52
N TYR A 8 6.89 -1.88 21.95
CA TYR A 8 8.07 -2.68 22.24
C TYR A 8 8.99 -2.82 21.02
N ILE A 9 8.45 -3.11 19.83
CA ILE A 9 9.24 -3.21 18.59
C ILE A 9 9.92 -1.87 18.28
N SER A 10 9.20 -0.75 18.38
CA SER A 10 9.74 0.58 18.10
C SER A 10 10.89 0.97 19.05
N GLU A 11 10.83 0.52 20.30
CA GLU A 11 11.87 0.74 21.31
C GLU A 11 13.13 -0.10 21.06
N ARG A 12 12.94 -1.35 20.64
CA ARG A 12 14.05 -2.29 20.41
C ARG A 12 14.68 -2.16 19.04
N SER A 13 14.02 -1.51 18.09
CA SER A 13 14.46 -1.39 16.70
C SER A 13 14.42 0.08 16.23
N PRO A 14 15.17 1.01 16.85
CA PRO A 14 15.10 2.44 16.51
C PRO A 14 15.60 2.74 15.09
N HIS A 15 16.54 1.94 14.56
CA HIS A 15 17.11 2.11 13.22
C HIS A 15 16.32 1.36 12.13
N LEU A 16 15.03 1.10 12.34
CA LEU A 16 14.20 0.38 11.36
C LEU A 16 14.04 1.21 10.08
N LYS A 17 14.52 0.66 8.95
CA LYS A 17 14.42 1.31 7.63
C LYS A 17 13.18 0.91 6.83
N ARG A 18 12.67 -0.30 7.04
CA ARG A 18 11.51 -0.83 6.31
C ARG A 18 10.54 -1.48 7.27
N LEU A 19 9.29 -1.01 7.24
CA LEU A 19 8.19 -1.60 8.00
C LEU A 19 7.17 -2.22 7.05
N VAL A 20 6.86 -3.50 7.25
CA VAL A 20 5.82 -4.21 6.50
C VAL A 20 4.71 -4.61 7.45
N MET A 21 3.59 -3.91 7.37
CA MET A 21 2.42 -4.17 8.18
C MET A 21 1.15 -4.08 7.34
N PRO A 22 0.76 -5.14 6.60
CA PRO A 22 -0.43 -5.12 5.74
C PRO A 22 -1.75 -5.12 6.54
N ALA A 23 -1.70 -5.21 7.87
CA ALA A 23 -2.86 -5.12 8.75
C ALA A 23 -2.47 -4.53 10.11
N TRP A 24 -3.26 -3.57 10.59
CA TRP A 24 -3.09 -2.95 11.92
C TRP A 24 -4.42 -2.71 12.64
N ASN A 25 -5.40 -3.59 12.43
CA ASN A 25 -6.78 -3.48 12.93
C ASN A 25 -6.94 -3.34 14.46
N ARG A 26 -5.90 -3.66 15.25
CA ARG A 26 -5.90 -3.51 16.72
C ARG A 26 -4.89 -2.48 17.21
N ILE A 27 -4.36 -1.66 16.31
CA ILE A 27 -3.42 -0.59 16.63
C ILE A 27 -4.18 0.73 16.58
N THR A 28 -4.08 1.53 17.64
CA THR A 28 -4.74 2.83 17.70
C THR A 28 -3.95 3.86 16.88
N LYS A 29 -4.63 4.94 16.47
CA LYS A 29 -3.98 6.10 15.85
C LYS A 29 -2.79 6.62 16.68
N PHE A 30 -2.94 6.65 18.00
CA PHE A 30 -1.87 7.09 18.89
C PHE A 30 -0.70 6.10 18.91
N GLY A 31 -0.99 4.80 19.03
CA GLY A 31 0.02 3.75 19.10
C GLY A 31 0.92 3.71 17.86
N ILE A 32 0.34 3.82 16.66
CA ILE A 32 1.13 3.88 15.43
C ILE A 32 1.93 5.17 15.30
N CYS A 33 1.36 6.33 15.64
CA CYS A 33 2.08 7.59 15.58
C CYS A 33 3.31 7.58 16.50
N GLN A 34 3.14 7.12 17.73
CA GLN A 34 4.24 6.96 18.69
C GLN A 34 5.36 6.04 18.18
N ALA A 35 5.01 4.95 17.49
CA ALA A 35 6.00 4.06 16.91
C ALA A 35 6.77 4.72 15.75
N ILE A 36 6.06 5.40 14.83
CA ILE A 36 6.69 6.12 13.71
C ILE A 36 7.65 7.21 14.21
N GLN A 37 7.33 7.90 15.32
CA GLN A 37 8.20 8.90 15.93
C GLN A 37 9.58 8.36 16.30
N ARG A 38 9.68 7.08 16.61
CA ARG A 38 10.93 6.42 17.02
C ARG A 38 11.74 5.89 15.83
N TRP A 39 11.14 5.80 14.65
CA TRP A 39 11.79 5.29 13.43
C TRP A 39 12.21 6.44 12.51
N GLU A 40 13.11 7.29 12.98
CA GLU A 40 13.59 8.45 12.21
C GLU A 40 14.30 8.05 10.90
N GLU A 41 14.83 6.83 10.85
CA GLU A 41 15.49 6.24 9.68
C GLU A 41 14.55 5.46 8.75
N LEU A 42 13.23 5.51 8.98
CA LEU A 42 12.28 4.79 8.13
C LEU A 42 12.31 5.35 6.70
N GLU A 43 12.57 4.46 5.74
CA GLU A 43 12.67 4.74 4.30
C GLU A 43 11.45 4.19 3.55
N SER A 44 10.88 3.08 4.02
CA SER A 44 9.84 2.31 3.32
C SER A 44 8.74 1.78 4.25
N LEU A 45 7.48 1.92 3.86
CA LEU A 45 6.31 1.42 4.60
C LEU A 45 5.33 0.67 3.69
N THR A 46 4.92 -0.53 4.11
CA THR A 46 3.71 -1.20 3.61
C THR A 46 2.63 -1.13 4.68
N MET A 47 1.47 -0.56 4.35
CA MET A 47 0.36 -0.32 5.28
C MET A 47 -1.01 -0.68 4.65
N PRO A 48 -2.03 -1.02 5.46
CA PRO A 48 -3.38 -1.17 4.94
C PRO A 48 -4.01 0.19 4.63
N THR A 49 -5.17 0.15 3.98
CA THR A 49 -6.12 1.26 3.99
C THR A 49 -6.52 1.66 5.42
N ILE A 50 -6.74 2.96 5.63
CA ILE A 50 -7.27 3.53 6.87
C ILE A 50 -8.35 4.56 6.56
N GLY A 51 -9.28 4.73 7.51
CA GLY A 51 -10.40 5.65 7.35
C GLY A 51 -10.00 7.13 7.28
N HIS A 52 -8.82 7.51 7.78
CA HIS A 52 -8.33 8.89 7.71
C HIS A 52 -6.81 8.93 7.50
N PRO A 53 -6.31 8.90 6.26
CA PRO A 53 -4.88 8.87 5.95
C PRO A 53 -4.00 10.00 6.49
N PRO A 54 -4.45 11.28 6.57
CA PRO A 54 -3.57 12.41 6.88
C PRO A 54 -2.71 12.25 8.13
N TYR A 55 -3.24 11.65 9.21
CA TYR A 55 -2.49 11.56 10.46
C TYR A 55 -1.23 10.69 10.37
N ILE A 56 -1.23 9.66 9.52
CA ILE A 56 -0.04 8.83 9.28
C ILE A 56 0.92 9.57 8.36
N MET A 57 0.40 10.18 7.29
CA MET A 57 1.25 10.85 6.30
C MET A 57 1.96 12.05 6.93
N GLU A 58 1.28 12.82 7.78
CA GLU A 58 1.86 13.93 8.53
C GLU A 58 2.90 13.46 9.55
N GLU A 59 2.63 12.37 10.26
CA GLU A 59 3.59 11.79 11.21
C GLU A 59 4.87 11.30 10.51
N ILE A 60 4.73 10.58 9.39
CA ILE A 60 5.87 10.13 8.58
C ILE A 60 6.66 11.34 8.07
N ALA A 61 5.97 12.35 7.53
CA ALA A 61 6.61 13.55 7.01
C ALA A 61 7.43 14.30 8.08
N ARG A 62 6.94 14.31 9.32
CA ARG A 62 7.59 14.98 10.45
C ARG A 62 8.77 14.18 11.01
N SER A 63 8.66 12.87 11.10
CA SER A 63 9.64 12.03 11.81
C SER A 63 10.64 11.33 10.90
N CYS A 64 10.25 10.93 9.69
CA CYS A 64 11.04 10.05 8.84
C CYS A 64 11.65 10.82 7.65
N LYS A 65 12.82 11.44 7.86
CA LYS A 65 13.43 12.36 6.87
C LYS A 65 13.86 11.69 5.57
N ASN A 66 14.10 10.37 5.61
CA ASN A 66 14.55 9.57 4.46
C ASN A 66 13.40 8.79 3.79
N PHE A 67 12.15 9.03 4.19
CA PHE A 67 11.01 8.28 3.67
C PHE A 67 10.82 8.51 2.17
N ALA A 68 10.78 7.42 1.41
CA ALA A 68 10.77 7.46 -0.05
C ALA A 68 9.80 6.46 -0.71
N GLU A 69 9.41 5.40 0.00
CA GLU A 69 8.62 4.30 -0.58
C GLU A 69 7.38 3.97 0.25
N LEU A 70 6.24 3.88 -0.43
CA LEU A 70 4.97 3.54 0.19
C LEU A 70 4.25 2.45 -0.60
N LYS A 71 3.78 1.42 0.09
CA LYS A 71 2.80 0.47 -0.43
C LYS A 71 1.53 0.56 0.38
N VAL A 72 0.41 0.80 -0.30
CA VAL A 72 -0.93 0.81 0.31
C VAL A 72 -1.70 -0.40 -0.17
N MET A 73 -2.24 -1.17 0.78
CA MET A 73 -3.03 -2.36 0.50
C MET A 73 -4.49 -2.15 0.93
N GLY A 74 -5.43 -2.29 -0.01
CA GLY A 74 -6.87 -2.21 0.28
C GLY A 74 -7.57 -1.21 -0.62
N SER A 75 -8.07 -0.11 -0.06
CA SER A 75 -8.69 0.98 -0.83
C SER A 75 -7.76 2.18 -0.92
N PHE A 76 -7.77 2.82 -2.08
CA PHE A 76 -7.05 4.05 -2.36
C PHE A 76 -8.01 5.02 -3.06
N ASP A 77 -8.38 6.09 -2.36
CA ASP A 77 -9.33 7.10 -2.82
C ASP A 77 -8.69 8.50 -2.83
N ASP A 78 -9.51 9.48 -3.17
CA ASP A 78 -9.12 10.87 -3.32
C ASP A 78 -8.56 11.46 -2.03
N LEU A 79 -9.05 11.02 -0.86
CA LEU A 79 -8.53 11.42 0.43
C LEU A 79 -7.11 10.89 0.64
N PHE A 80 -6.86 9.64 0.27
CA PHE A 80 -5.52 9.04 0.30
C PHE A 80 -4.56 9.75 -0.65
N ALA A 81 -4.98 9.98 -1.90
CA ALA A 81 -4.18 10.68 -2.89
C ALA A 81 -3.80 12.10 -2.43
N SER A 82 -4.77 12.84 -1.90
CA SER A 82 -4.58 14.18 -1.37
C SER A 82 -3.65 14.19 -0.15
N ALA A 83 -3.81 13.24 0.79
CA ALA A 83 -2.95 13.14 1.96
C ALA A 83 -1.48 12.86 1.58
N ILE A 84 -1.24 11.96 0.64
CA ILE A 84 0.12 11.67 0.15
C ILE A 84 0.70 12.90 -0.56
N ALA A 85 -0.04 13.53 -1.46
CA ALA A 85 0.42 14.71 -2.18
C ALA A 85 0.74 15.89 -1.26
N THR A 86 -0.04 16.05 -0.20
CA THR A 86 0.12 17.15 0.77
C THR A 86 1.32 16.92 1.70
N HIS A 87 1.43 15.72 2.28
CA HIS A 87 2.40 15.48 3.37
C HIS A 87 3.67 14.76 2.89
N LEU A 88 3.61 14.00 1.80
CA LEU A 88 4.74 13.23 1.27
C LEU A 88 5.12 13.66 -0.17
N PRO A 89 5.32 14.96 -0.46
CA PRO A 89 5.55 15.44 -1.82
C PRO A 89 6.87 14.96 -2.45
N LYS A 90 7.78 14.39 -1.64
CA LYS A 90 9.07 13.82 -2.07
C LYS A 90 9.03 12.29 -2.26
N LEU A 91 7.86 11.66 -2.09
CA LEU A 91 7.71 10.22 -2.28
C LEU A 91 8.14 9.83 -3.70
N LYS A 92 9.00 8.82 -3.80
CA LYS A 92 9.57 8.37 -5.08
C LYS A 92 8.88 7.13 -5.62
N VAL A 93 8.45 6.24 -4.73
CA VAL A 93 7.87 4.95 -5.10
C VAL A 93 6.51 4.78 -4.41
N LEU A 94 5.48 4.51 -5.21
CA LEU A 94 4.15 4.18 -4.73
C LEU A 94 3.68 2.86 -5.36
N SER A 95 3.37 1.87 -4.54
CA SER A 95 2.68 0.65 -4.96
C SER A 95 1.27 0.59 -4.39
N LEU A 96 0.30 0.45 -5.28
CA LEU A 96 -1.11 0.18 -5.00
C LEU A 96 -1.49 -1.23 -5.43
N ARG A 97 -0.51 -2.09 -5.74
CA ARG A 97 -0.72 -3.45 -6.26
C ARG A 97 -1.86 -4.17 -5.52
N CYS A 98 -2.76 -4.78 -6.27
CA CYS A 98 -3.92 -5.50 -5.74
C CYS A 98 -4.81 -4.66 -4.79
N SER A 99 -5.01 -3.37 -5.09
CA SER A 99 -5.94 -2.50 -4.37
C SER A 99 -7.13 -2.04 -5.21
N LYS A 100 -8.16 -1.55 -4.55
CA LYS A 100 -9.24 -0.76 -5.13
C LYS A 100 -8.75 0.68 -5.28
N VAL A 101 -8.80 1.21 -6.50
CA VAL A 101 -8.31 2.57 -6.77
C VAL A 101 -9.39 3.35 -7.52
N THR A 102 -9.76 4.52 -7.03
CA THR A 102 -10.63 5.42 -7.79
C THR A 102 -9.82 6.07 -8.92
N MET A 103 -10.42 6.18 -10.10
CA MET A 103 -9.77 6.84 -11.24
C MET A 103 -9.40 8.29 -10.94
N SER A 104 -10.25 9.00 -10.18
CA SER A 104 -9.98 10.37 -9.75
C SER A 104 -8.74 10.47 -8.87
N ALA A 105 -8.54 9.54 -7.93
CA ALA A 105 -7.35 9.47 -7.09
C ALA A 105 -6.08 9.17 -7.89
N LEU A 106 -6.16 8.26 -8.87
CA LEU A 106 -5.04 7.94 -9.77
C LEU A 106 -4.63 9.17 -10.60
N LEU A 107 -5.58 9.83 -11.23
CA LEU A 107 -5.33 11.05 -12.02
C LEU A 107 -4.76 12.17 -11.15
N TRP A 108 -5.30 12.35 -9.93
CA TRP A 108 -4.79 13.32 -8.97
C TRP A 108 -3.32 13.08 -8.63
N LEU A 109 -2.92 11.83 -8.35
CA LEU A 109 -1.52 11.49 -8.10
C LEU A 109 -0.63 11.81 -9.30
N LEU A 110 -1.05 11.41 -10.50
CA LEU A 110 -0.28 11.62 -11.72
C LEU A 110 -0.05 13.12 -11.99
N ASP A 111 -1.02 13.97 -11.65
CA ASP A 111 -0.95 15.42 -11.85
C ASP A 111 -0.21 16.17 -10.73
N ASN A 112 -0.25 15.69 -9.48
CA ASN A 112 0.25 16.45 -8.33
C ASN A 112 1.55 15.91 -7.70
N MET A 113 2.00 14.70 -8.05
CA MET A 113 3.19 14.09 -7.45
C MET A 113 4.43 14.20 -8.34
N ALA A 114 5.00 15.41 -8.47
CA ALA A 114 6.10 15.69 -9.40
C ALA A 114 7.37 14.83 -9.16
N ASN A 115 7.65 14.44 -7.91
CA ASN A 115 8.83 13.64 -7.56
C ASN A 115 8.60 12.13 -7.62
N LEU A 116 7.37 11.68 -7.93
CA LEU A 116 7.10 10.25 -8.07
C LEU A 116 7.82 9.71 -9.30
N GLU A 117 8.65 8.70 -9.09
CA GLU A 117 9.47 8.06 -10.13
C GLU A 117 8.89 6.70 -10.54
N VAL A 118 8.29 5.97 -9.58
CA VAL A 118 7.75 4.62 -9.78
C VAL A 118 6.32 4.56 -9.26
N LEU A 119 5.40 4.14 -10.12
CA LEU A 119 4.02 3.85 -9.74
C LEU A 119 3.65 2.42 -10.15
N ASN A 120 3.15 1.64 -9.21
CA ASN A 120 2.62 0.31 -9.47
C ASN A 120 1.12 0.24 -9.16
N ILE A 121 0.31 0.00 -10.19
CA ILE A 121 -1.13 -0.25 -10.11
C ILE A 121 -1.50 -1.63 -10.70
N SER A 122 -0.54 -2.55 -10.72
CA SER A 122 -0.76 -3.90 -11.23
C SER A 122 -1.85 -4.61 -10.45
N HIS A 123 -2.77 -5.23 -11.20
CA HIS A 123 -3.88 -5.99 -10.63
C HIS A 123 -4.82 -5.17 -9.73
N CYS A 124 -4.86 -3.85 -9.90
CA CYS A 124 -5.84 -3.03 -9.20
C CYS A 124 -7.25 -3.25 -9.77
N LEU A 125 -8.25 -3.15 -8.90
CA LEU A 125 -9.63 -2.92 -9.34
C LEU A 125 -9.82 -1.41 -9.49
N LEU A 126 -9.68 -0.92 -10.73
CA LEU A 126 -9.91 0.48 -11.07
C LEU A 126 -11.40 0.74 -11.25
N PHE A 127 -11.90 1.84 -10.69
CA PHE A 127 -13.31 2.21 -10.85
C PHE A 127 -13.52 3.71 -10.74
N GLU A 128 -14.65 4.17 -11.27
CA GLU A 128 -15.16 5.51 -11.09
C GLU A 128 -16.56 5.49 -10.46
N ILE A 129 -16.94 6.58 -9.80
CA ILE A 129 -18.29 6.77 -9.28
C ILE A 129 -19.02 7.68 -10.27
N VAL A 130 -19.96 7.11 -11.01
CA VAL A 130 -20.74 7.88 -11.99
C VAL A 130 -21.89 8.63 -11.30
N ALA A 131 -22.53 9.57 -12.00
CA ALA A 131 -23.50 10.52 -11.44
C ALA A 131 -24.68 9.89 -10.65
N ASN A 132 -25.02 8.63 -10.93
CA ASN A 132 -26.07 7.90 -10.20
C ASN A 132 -25.57 7.20 -8.92
N GLY A 133 -24.32 7.45 -8.51
CA GLY A 133 -23.67 6.85 -7.33
C GLY A 133 -23.18 5.42 -7.52
N ARG A 134 -23.35 4.82 -8.71
CA ARG A 134 -22.86 3.46 -9.00
C ARG A 134 -21.37 3.47 -9.31
N ARG A 135 -20.71 2.36 -8.98
CA ARG A 135 -19.33 2.09 -9.36
C ARG A 135 -19.29 1.50 -10.77
N GLN A 136 -18.51 2.10 -11.63
CA GLN A 136 -18.19 1.57 -12.95
C GLN A 136 -16.74 1.10 -12.94
N VAL A 137 -16.52 -0.19 -13.22
CA VAL A 137 -15.17 -0.78 -13.30
C VAL A 137 -14.51 -0.36 -14.61
N ILE A 138 -13.25 0.08 -14.51
CA ILE A 138 -12.42 0.45 -15.64
C ILE A 138 -11.50 -0.73 -15.97
N HIS A 139 -11.66 -1.28 -17.16
CA HIS A 139 -10.92 -2.45 -17.61
C HIS A 139 -9.61 -2.08 -18.31
N GLU A 140 -9.50 -0.89 -18.87
CA GLU A 140 -8.33 -0.44 -19.61
C GLU A 140 -8.12 1.06 -19.35
N LEU A 141 -6.85 1.47 -19.26
CA LEU A 141 -6.50 2.88 -19.12
C LEU A 141 -6.58 3.55 -20.49
N ASP A 142 -7.11 4.77 -20.52
CA ASP A 142 -7.11 5.57 -21.74
C ASP A 142 -5.72 6.15 -22.06
N ASP A 143 -5.55 6.58 -23.31
CA ASP A 143 -4.31 7.16 -23.80
C ASP A 143 -3.89 8.41 -22.99
N GLN A 144 -4.87 9.17 -22.48
CA GLN A 144 -4.61 10.36 -21.69
C GLN A 144 -3.95 10.01 -20.34
N THR A 145 -4.44 8.96 -19.67
CA THR A 145 -3.88 8.46 -18.41
C THR A 145 -2.48 7.90 -18.64
N LEU A 146 -2.30 7.13 -19.71
CA LEU A 146 -0.98 6.61 -20.10
C LEU A 146 0.01 7.74 -20.42
N GLN A 147 -0.44 8.79 -21.11
CA GLN A 147 0.37 9.97 -21.40
C GLN A 147 0.78 10.69 -20.11
N LYS A 148 -0.12 10.86 -19.14
CA LYS A 148 0.21 11.44 -17.82
C LYS A 148 1.25 10.58 -17.07
N ALA A 149 1.14 9.26 -17.16
CA ALA A 149 2.08 8.33 -16.53
C ALA A 149 3.45 8.26 -17.23
N SER A 150 3.57 8.71 -18.48
CA SER A 150 4.82 8.65 -19.25
C SER A 150 6.00 9.43 -18.66
N ARG A 151 5.73 10.36 -17.73
CA ARG A 151 6.78 11.09 -16.98
C ARG A 151 7.49 10.22 -15.94
N LEU A 152 6.86 9.12 -15.51
CA LEU A 152 7.39 8.23 -14.50
C LEU A 152 8.55 7.42 -15.11
N ARG A 153 9.59 7.16 -14.31
CA ARG A 153 10.67 6.26 -14.73
C ARG A 153 10.14 4.85 -14.96
N GLU A 154 9.26 4.39 -14.08
CA GLU A 154 8.63 3.07 -14.17
C GLU A 154 7.14 3.18 -13.86
N PHE A 155 6.33 2.57 -14.73
CA PHE A 155 4.89 2.48 -14.55
C PHE A 155 4.45 1.02 -14.75
N HIS A 156 4.12 0.36 -13.64
CA HIS A 156 3.68 -1.03 -13.63
C HIS A 156 2.16 -1.06 -13.60
N HIS A 157 1.55 -1.70 -14.60
CA HIS A 157 0.10 -1.85 -14.65
C HIS A 157 -0.29 -3.19 -15.29
N CYS A 158 -1.39 -3.76 -14.81
CA CYS A 158 -1.94 -4.99 -15.36
C CYS A 158 -3.45 -5.01 -15.16
N GLN A 159 -4.19 -4.96 -16.26
CA GLN A 159 -5.65 -5.05 -16.29
C GLN A 159 -6.14 -6.19 -17.22
N SER A 160 -5.31 -7.21 -17.41
CA SER A 160 -5.60 -8.32 -18.32
C SER A 160 -6.70 -9.24 -17.79
N ARG A 161 -7.67 -9.57 -18.66
CA ARG A 161 -8.70 -10.58 -18.39
C ARG A 161 -8.16 -12.01 -18.28
N SER A 162 -6.97 -12.28 -18.82
CA SER A 162 -6.32 -13.59 -18.72
C SER A 162 -5.38 -13.71 -17.50
N CYS A 163 -5.11 -12.60 -16.81
CA CYS A 163 -4.27 -12.62 -15.62
C CYS A 163 -5.05 -13.15 -14.41
N LEU A 164 -4.55 -14.21 -13.78
CA LEU A 164 -5.16 -14.81 -12.57
C LEU A 164 -5.31 -13.79 -11.44
N ALA A 165 -4.32 -12.93 -11.22
CA ALA A 165 -4.38 -11.89 -10.19
C ALA A 165 -5.50 -10.88 -10.45
N CYS A 166 -5.65 -10.40 -11.70
CA CYS A 166 -6.74 -9.51 -12.09
C CYS A 166 -8.10 -10.19 -11.97
N GLN A 167 -8.22 -11.45 -12.38
CA GLN A 167 -9.45 -12.23 -12.24
C GLN A 167 -9.88 -12.37 -10.78
N ARG A 168 -8.94 -12.70 -9.88
CA ARG A 168 -9.19 -12.77 -8.43
C ARG A 168 -9.66 -11.43 -7.88
N MET A 169 -9.01 -10.34 -8.27
CA MET A 169 -9.37 -9.00 -7.83
C MET A 169 -10.77 -8.57 -8.31
N MET A 170 -11.18 -8.98 -9.51
CA MET A 170 -12.57 -8.78 -9.96
C MET A 170 -13.56 -9.67 -9.18
N ALA A 171 -13.24 -10.96 -9.00
CA ALA A 171 -14.11 -11.92 -8.32
C ALA A 171 -14.33 -11.58 -6.83
N ASP A 172 -13.31 -11.01 -6.17
CA ASP A 172 -13.38 -10.59 -4.77
C ASP A 172 -13.79 -9.12 -4.59
N GLU A 173 -14.30 -8.47 -5.63
CA GLU A 173 -14.75 -7.06 -5.59
C GLU A 173 -13.65 -6.11 -5.05
N GLY A 174 -12.40 -6.42 -5.39
CA GLY A 174 -11.22 -5.66 -5.00
C GLY A 174 -10.81 -5.83 -3.54
N ILE A 175 -11.39 -6.81 -2.82
CA ILE A 175 -10.97 -7.17 -1.47
C ILE A 175 -9.92 -8.28 -1.59
N MET A 176 -8.67 -7.98 -1.25
CA MET A 176 -7.61 -8.99 -1.27
C MET A 176 -7.85 -10.04 -0.17
N ARG A 177 -8.45 -11.18 -0.52
CA ARG A 177 -8.69 -12.31 0.38
C ARG A 177 -7.48 -13.25 0.43
N TRP A 178 -6.36 -12.72 0.89
CA TRP A 178 -5.10 -13.46 1.12
C TRP A 178 -5.27 -14.87 1.70
N TYR A 179 -6.13 -15.06 2.70
CA TYR A 179 -6.43 -16.37 3.31
C TYR A 179 -7.10 -17.41 2.37
N ARG A 180 -7.61 -17.00 1.20
CA ARG A 180 -8.21 -17.90 0.20
C ARG A 180 -7.23 -18.35 -0.87
N TYR A 181 -6.08 -17.69 -0.96
CA TYR A 181 -5.09 -17.90 -2.00
C TYR A 181 -3.76 -18.26 -1.38
N GLU A 182 -2.70 -18.23 -2.17
CA GLU A 182 -1.38 -18.55 -1.69
C GLU A 182 -0.86 -17.45 -0.75
N ASP A 183 -0.41 -17.85 0.44
CA ASP A 183 0.07 -16.93 1.49
C ASP A 183 1.26 -16.06 1.07
N TRP A 184 1.97 -16.44 0.02
CA TRP A 184 3.08 -15.66 -0.55
C TRP A 184 2.59 -14.59 -1.54
N PHE A 185 1.37 -14.66 -2.05
CA PHE A 185 0.91 -13.81 -3.14
C PHE A 185 0.92 -12.31 -2.79
N TRP A 186 0.60 -11.96 -1.54
CA TRP A 186 0.61 -10.58 -1.06
C TRP A 186 2.03 -10.04 -0.82
N ARG A 187 3.02 -10.94 -0.65
CA ARG A 187 4.43 -10.61 -0.44
C ARG A 187 5.11 -10.13 -1.74
N ARG A 188 4.54 -10.49 -2.89
CA ARG A 188 5.06 -10.12 -4.21
C ARG A 188 4.71 -8.69 -4.59
N ASP A 189 5.63 -8.04 -5.27
CA ASP A 189 5.44 -6.74 -5.92
C ASP A 189 6.25 -6.67 -7.22
N GLU A 190 5.73 -5.96 -8.22
CA GLU A 190 6.47 -5.69 -9.46
C GLU A 190 7.60 -4.69 -9.23
N VAL A 191 7.52 -3.88 -8.16
CA VAL A 191 8.60 -3.00 -7.71
C VAL A 191 9.55 -3.78 -6.80
N SER A 192 10.78 -3.99 -7.28
CA SER A 192 11.79 -4.82 -6.58
C SER A 192 12.08 -4.40 -5.14
N SER A 193 12.09 -3.10 -4.82
CA SER A 193 12.30 -2.62 -3.44
C SER A 193 11.12 -2.91 -2.51
N LEU A 194 9.93 -3.14 -3.07
CA LEU A 194 8.71 -3.49 -2.34
C LEU A 194 8.38 -4.99 -2.39
N ASP A 195 9.05 -5.76 -3.23
CA ASP A 195 8.96 -7.22 -3.25
C ASP A 195 9.63 -7.79 -1.99
N LEU A 196 8.92 -8.69 -1.33
CA LEU A 196 9.43 -9.43 -0.17
C LEU A 196 9.97 -10.80 -0.59
N GLN A 197 9.81 -11.20 -1.85
CA GLN A 197 10.21 -12.52 -2.32
C GLN A 197 9.58 -13.63 -1.46
N ASP A 198 10.12 -14.84 -1.58
CA ASP A 198 9.76 -15.95 -0.71
C ASP A 198 10.79 -16.07 0.42
N TYR A 199 10.47 -15.56 1.60
CA TYR A 199 11.27 -15.75 2.81
C TYR A 199 11.10 -17.15 3.45
N GLY A 200 10.38 -18.07 2.80
CA GLY A 200 10.01 -19.36 3.39
C GLY A 200 9.02 -19.20 4.55
N LYS A 201 8.96 -20.22 5.41
CA LYS A 201 8.23 -20.15 6.68
C LYS A 201 8.98 -19.23 7.65
N LEU A 202 8.35 -18.10 8.01
CA LEU A 202 8.89 -17.12 8.97
C LEU A 202 8.97 -17.66 10.40
N PHE A 203 8.20 -18.71 10.68
CA PHE A 203 8.15 -19.41 11.95
C PHE A 203 8.37 -20.89 11.66
N ASP A 204 9.23 -21.54 12.42
CA ASP A 204 9.33 -22.99 12.38
C ASP A 204 8.03 -23.62 12.92
N ALA A 205 7.90 -24.94 12.73
CA ALA A 205 6.72 -25.67 13.18
C ALA A 205 6.47 -25.55 14.71
N GLU A 206 7.53 -25.27 15.49
CA GLU A 206 7.41 -25.05 16.94
C GLU A 206 6.77 -23.70 17.26
N CYS A 207 7.16 -22.62 16.58
CA CYS A 207 6.53 -21.30 16.74
C CYS A 207 5.08 -21.26 16.20
N GLU A 208 4.77 -22.02 15.15
CA GLU A 208 3.38 -22.20 14.67
C GLU A 208 2.53 -22.94 15.72
N ALA A 209 3.07 -23.97 16.38
CA ALA A 209 2.37 -24.72 17.44
C ALA A 209 2.10 -23.88 18.71
N LEU A 210 2.98 -22.94 19.04
CA LEU A 210 2.82 -22.03 20.18
C LEU A 210 1.74 -20.95 19.97
N THR A 211 1.36 -20.69 18.72
CA THR A 211 0.38 -19.66 18.36
C THR A 211 -0.97 -20.22 17.90
N ALA A 212 -1.08 -21.55 17.78
CA ALA A 212 -2.34 -22.23 17.57
C ALA A 212 -3.19 -22.13 18.86
N VAL A 213 -4.25 -21.33 18.80
CA VAL A 213 -5.30 -21.34 19.81
C VAL A 213 -6.29 -22.43 19.40
N GLU A 214 -6.53 -23.40 20.27
CA GLU A 214 -7.60 -24.41 20.13
C GLU A 214 -8.98 -23.76 19.94
#